data_AF-E4NL17-F1
#
_entry.id   AF-E4NL17-F1
#
_cell.length_a   1.000
_cell.length_b   1.000
_cell.length_c   1.000
_cell.angle_alpha   90.00
_cell.angle_beta   90.00
_cell.angle_gamma   90.00
#
_symmetry.space_group_name_H-M   'P 1'
#
loop_
_entity.id
_entity.type
_entity.pdbx_description
1 polymer ?
#
loop_
_entity_poly.entity_id
_entity_poly.type
_entity_poly.pdbx_seq_one_letter_code
_entity_poly.pdbx_strand_id
1 'polypeptide(L)'
;MLDIVMTIHTVFAALWTGGTLVVAGAVIPAARSESLSRDGLTFIARRFWYLTVASTLLLLFSGGHLAGTIYTAETLQTMGRGNLVLAMVGLWLVLAIVLFFGYRQLTNSLSEKSAVAAATKARPWFLGASAVSIALLVVAGVL
;
A
#
# COMPACT_ATOMS: atom_id res chain seq x y z
N MET A 1 -10.75 24.20 -1.94
CA MET A 1 -9.89 23.34 -2.79
C MET A 1 -9.04 22.38 -1.96
N LEU A 2 -8.40 22.84 -0.86
CA LEU A 2 -7.64 21.97 0.05
C LEU A 2 -8.46 20.78 0.57
N ASP A 3 -9.74 20.98 0.91
CA ASP A 3 -10.61 19.90 1.41
C ASP A 3 -10.85 18.79 0.39
N ILE A 4 -10.91 19.15 -0.90
CA ILE A 4 -11.04 18.18 -2.00
C ILE A 4 -9.76 17.36 -2.12
N VAL A 5 -8.59 18.01 -2.10
CA VAL A 5 -7.29 17.33 -2.16
C VAL A 5 -7.11 16.41 -0.94
N MET A 6 -7.48 16.88 0.25
CA MET A 6 -7.43 16.09 1.48
C MET A 6 -8.37 14.89 1.41
N THR A 7 -9.60 15.08 0.90
CA THR A 7 -10.56 13.99 0.72
C THR A 7 -10.02 12.93 -0.23
N ILE A 8 -9.50 13.35 -1.39
CA ILE A 8 -8.91 12.43 -2.37
C ILE A 8 -7.70 11.71 -1.76
N HIS A 9 -6.80 12.43 -1.09
CA HIS A 9 -5.64 11.85 -0.44
C HIS A 9 -6.04 10.76 0.56
N THR A 10 -6.95 11.08 1.48
CA THR A 10 -7.40 10.17 2.53
C THR A 10 -8.11 8.95 1.96
N VAL A 11 -8.96 9.12 0.94
CA VAL A 11 -9.64 8.00 0.28
C VAL A 11 -8.62 7.03 -0.35
N PHE A 12 -7.63 7.54 -1.09
CA PHE A 12 -6.62 6.68 -1.70
C PHE A 12 -5.70 6.03 -0.66
N ALA A 13 -5.38 6.74 0.42
CA ALA A 13 -4.63 6.18 1.54
C ALA A 13 -5.38 4.99 2.18
N ALA A 14 -6.67 5.16 2.43
CA ALA A 14 -7.53 4.11 2.98
C ALA A 14 -7.72 2.93 2.02
N LEU A 15 -7.96 3.19 0.73
CA LEU A 15 -8.11 2.14 -0.28
C LEU A 15 -6.83 1.31 -0.44
N TRP A 16 -5.65 1.95 -0.42
CA TRP A 16 -4.40 1.23 -0.61
C TRP A 16 -4.00 0.41 0.61
N THR A 17 -4.06 1.00 1.80
CA THR A 17 -3.77 0.28 3.06
C THR A 17 -4.81 -0.82 3.32
N GLY A 18 -6.10 -0.51 3.21
CA GLY A 18 -7.18 -1.49 3.36
C GLY A 18 -7.11 -2.61 2.31
N GLY A 19 -6.89 -2.25 1.04
CA GLY A 19 -6.68 -3.23 -0.02
C GLY A 19 -5.49 -4.15 0.24
N THR A 20 -4.38 -3.61 0.78
CA THR A 20 -3.22 -4.41 1.19
C THR A 20 -3.58 -5.43 2.25
N LEU A 21 -4.33 -5.02 3.29
CA LEU A 21 -4.78 -5.90 4.35
C LEU A 21 -5.72 -7.00 3.82
N VAL A 22 -6.63 -6.66 2.91
CA VAL A 22 -7.52 -7.64 2.26
C VAL A 22 -6.71 -8.64 1.42
N VAL A 23 -5.73 -8.18 0.63
CA VAL A 23 -4.90 -9.09 -0.17
C VAL A 23 -4.11 -10.02 0.73
N ALA A 24 -3.47 -9.50 1.78
CA ALA A 24 -2.67 -10.30 2.69
C ALA A 24 -3.50 -11.27 3.56
N GLY A 25 -4.67 -10.82 4.04
CA GLY A 25 -5.50 -11.54 4.99
C GLY A 25 -6.53 -12.49 4.36
N ALA A 26 -6.96 -12.23 3.12
CA ALA A 26 -7.97 -13.05 2.44
C ALA A 26 -7.46 -13.65 1.13
N VAL A 27 -6.89 -12.84 0.23
CA VAL A 27 -6.53 -13.31 -1.13
C VAL A 27 -5.37 -14.30 -1.11
N ILE A 28 -4.28 -13.97 -0.40
CA ILE A 28 -3.10 -14.84 -0.30
C ILE A 28 -3.46 -16.18 0.40
N PRO A 29 -4.17 -16.21 1.53
CA PRO A 29 -4.63 -17.46 2.14
C PRO A 29 -5.56 -18.27 1.24
N ALA A 30 -6.50 -17.62 0.53
CA ALA A 30 -7.40 -18.31 -0.39
C ALA A 30 -6.63 -19.00 -1.54
N ALA A 31 -5.67 -18.31 -2.13
CA ALA A 31 -4.81 -18.90 -3.16
C ALA A 31 -3.94 -20.06 -2.65
N ARG A 32 -3.47 -19.99 -1.40
CA ARG A 32 -2.67 -21.07 -0.78
C ARG A 32 -3.49 -22.31 -0.42
N SER A 33 -4.79 -22.14 -0.20
CA SER A 33 -5.73 -23.22 0.12
C SER A 33 -6.47 -23.75 -1.11
N GLU A 34 -6.06 -23.33 -2.32
CA GLU A 34 -6.68 -23.71 -3.59
C GLU A 34 -8.14 -23.26 -3.76
N SER A 35 -8.65 -22.42 -2.84
CA SER A 35 -10.00 -21.85 -2.92
C SER A 35 -10.10 -20.68 -3.90
N LEU A 36 -8.98 -20.19 -4.42
CA LEU A 36 -8.91 -19.16 -5.45
C LEU A 36 -8.17 -19.69 -6.68
N SER A 37 -8.83 -19.65 -7.83
CA SER A 37 -8.25 -20.09 -9.10
C SER A 37 -7.05 -19.23 -9.52
N ARG A 38 -6.18 -19.78 -10.36
CA ARG A 38 -5.01 -19.06 -10.91
C ARG A 38 -5.42 -17.79 -11.66
N ASP A 39 -6.45 -17.87 -12.49
CA ASP A 39 -6.92 -16.71 -13.27
C ASP A 39 -7.55 -15.65 -12.36
N GLY A 40 -8.28 -16.08 -11.33
CA GLY A 40 -8.81 -15.19 -10.29
C GLY A 40 -7.69 -14.47 -9.54
N LEU A 41 -6.67 -15.20 -9.08
CA LEU A 41 -5.49 -14.61 -8.44
C LEU A 41 -4.76 -13.62 -9.36
N THR A 42 -4.56 -13.98 -10.63
CA THR A 42 -3.90 -13.13 -11.62
C THR A 42 -4.68 -11.83 -11.85
N PHE A 43 -6.01 -11.92 -11.99
CA PHE A 43 -6.88 -10.78 -12.14
C PHE A 43 -6.82 -9.83 -10.93
N ILE A 44 -6.95 -10.39 -9.72
CA ILE A 44 -6.90 -9.61 -8.47
C ILE A 44 -5.52 -8.97 -8.31
N ALA A 45 -4.43 -9.71 -8.50
CA ALA A 45 -3.07 -9.20 -8.39
C ALA A 45 -2.82 -8.05 -9.37
N ARG A 46 -3.26 -8.17 -10.63
CA ARG A 46 -3.14 -7.10 -11.62
C ARG A 46 -3.94 -5.86 -11.25
N ARG A 47 -5.18 -6.04 -10.77
CA ARG A 47 -6.04 -4.91 -10.37
C ARG A 47 -5.49 -4.19 -9.14
N PHE A 48 -5.00 -4.95 -8.17
CA PHE A 48 -4.34 -4.42 -6.98
C PHE A 48 -3.02 -3.70 -7.33
N TRP A 49 -2.28 -4.19 -8.31
CA TRP A 49 -1.09 -3.50 -8.82
C TRP A 49 -1.43 -2.14 -9.44
N TYR A 50 -2.48 -2.05 -10.26
CA TYR A 50 -2.95 -0.76 -10.77
C TYR A 50 -3.36 0.20 -9.65
N LEU A 51 -4.07 -0.30 -8.63
CA LEU A 51 -4.40 0.50 -7.45
C LEU A 51 -3.12 0.98 -6.73
N THR A 52 -2.12 0.12 -6.58
CA THR A 52 -0.84 0.43 -5.94
C THR A 52 -0.10 1.55 -6.68
N VAL A 53 0.03 1.44 -8.00
CA VAL A 53 0.68 2.48 -8.83
C VAL A 53 -0.10 3.79 -8.76
N ALA A 54 -1.43 3.74 -8.93
CA ALA A 54 -2.27 4.94 -8.87
C ALA A 54 -2.19 5.61 -7.50
N SER A 55 -2.25 4.84 -6.41
CA SER A 55 -2.18 5.36 -5.04
C SER A 55 -0.82 5.94 -4.73
N THR A 56 0.27 5.29 -5.15
CA THR A 56 1.64 5.81 -4.96
C THR A 56 1.78 7.19 -5.58
N LEU A 57 1.36 7.35 -6.83
CA LEU A 57 1.42 8.63 -7.54
C LEU A 57 0.50 9.67 -6.92
N LEU A 58 -0.77 9.32 -6.69
CA LEU A 58 -1.75 10.25 -6.13
C LEU A 58 -1.35 10.73 -4.74
N LEU A 59 -0.90 9.83 -3.86
CA LEU A 59 -0.48 10.20 -2.51
C LEU A 59 0.80 11.02 -2.50
N LEU A 60 1.74 10.76 -3.41
CA LEU A 60 2.93 11.58 -3.56
C LEU A 60 2.56 13.03 -3.94
N PHE A 61 1.73 13.20 -4.97
CA PHE A 61 1.37 14.54 -5.44
C PHE A 61 0.42 15.27 -4.49
N SER A 62 -0.64 14.61 -4.04
CA SER A 62 -1.61 15.23 -3.11
C SER A 62 -0.98 15.47 -1.73
N GLY A 63 -0.19 14.51 -1.22
CA GLY A 63 0.51 14.67 0.06
C GLY A 63 1.59 15.74 -0.01
N GLY A 64 2.35 15.80 -1.11
CA GLY A 64 3.33 16.87 -1.34
C GLY A 64 2.67 18.25 -1.42
N HIS A 65 1.53 18.37 -2.10
CA HIS A 65 0.76 19.61 -2.16
C HIS A 65 0.22 20.02 -0.78
N LEU A 66 -0.39 19.09 -0.03
CA LEU A 66 -0.86 19.35 1.33
C LEU A 66 0.28 19.75 2.26
N ALA A 67 1.40 19.02 2.23
CA ALA A 67 2.55 19.33 3.06
C ALA A 67 3.16 20.70 2.73
N GLY A 68 3.32 21.02 1.44
CA GLY A 68 3.88 22.30 0.99
C GLY A 68 2.95 23.51 1.17
N THR A 69 1.66 23.30 1.43
CA THR A 69 0.69 24.36 1.73
C THR A 69 0.47 24.56 3.22
N ILE A 70 0.57 23.49 4.02
CA ILE A 70 0.30 23.52 5.46
C ILE A 70 1.57 23.78 6.28
N TYR A 71 2.73 23.31 5.81
CA TYR A 71 3.99 23.37 6.55
C TYR A 71 5.05 24.18 5.79
N THR A 72 5.89 24.87 6.56
CA THR A 72 7.21 25.31 6.11
C THR A 72 8.22 24.18 6.25
N ALA A 73 9.37 24.27 5.57
CA ALA A 73 10.43 23.27 5.71
C ALA A 73 10.92 23.12 7.17
N GLU A 74 10.93 24.21 7.93
CA GLU A 74 11.29 24.22 9.35
C GLU A 74 10.22 23.52 10.20
N THR A 75 8.96 23.95 10.09
CA THR A 75 7.87 23.38 10.91
C THR A 75 7.60 21.90 10.60
N LEU A 76 7.90 21.43 9.39
CA LEU A 76 7.83 20.02 9.01
C LEU A 76 8.85 19.16 9.77
N GLN A 77 10.00 19.72 10.14
CA GLN A 77 11.10 19.00 10.81
C GLN A 77 11.14 19.21 12.32
N THR A 78 10.63 20.35 12.80
CA THR A 78 10.75 20.74 14.22
C THR A 78 9.48 20.45 15.02
N MET A 79 8.31 20.33 14.38
CA MET A 79 7.05 20.06 15.08
C MET A 79 6.69 18.57 15.10
N GLY A 80 6.08 18.11 16.19
CA GLY A 80 5.63 16.72 16.34
C GLY A 80 4.71 16.25 15.21
N ARG A 81 3.74 17.09 14.81
CA ARG A 81 2.85 16.80 13.65
C ARG A 81 3.61 16.76 12.33
N GLY A 82 4.61 17.62 12.14
CA GLY A 82 5.46 17.61 10.94
C GLY A 82 6.27 16.31 10.81
N ASN A 83 6.86 15.85 11.92
CA ASN A 83 7.60 14.59 11.95
C ASN A 83 6.72 13.37 11.66
N LEU A 84 5.45 13.39 12.07
CA LEU A 84 4.48 12.34 11.71
C LEU A 84 4.20 12.32 10.19
N VAL A 85 4.11 13.49 9.53
CA VAL A 85 4.00 13.56 8.06
C VAL A 85 5.24 12.97 7.40
N LEU A 86 6.44 13.31 7.86
CA LEU A 86 7.69 12.75 7.33
C LEU A 86 7.77 11.22 7.53
N ALA A 87 7.39 10.74 8.71
CA ALA A 87 7.30 9.30 8.99
C ALA A 87 6.30 8.61 8.05
N MET A 88 5.14 9.23 7.81
CA MET A 88 4.11 8.74 6.90
C MET A 88 4.63 8.63 5.47
N VAL A 89 5.35 9.65 4.97
CA VAL A 89 6.01 9.60 3.65
C VAL A 89 7.01 8.44 3.57
N GLY A 90 7.86 8.27 4.59
CA GLY A 90 8.79 7.14 4.66
C GLY A 90 8.07 5.78 4.59
N LEU A 91 6.99 5.62 5.37
CA LEU A 91 6.19 4.40 5.37
C LEU A 91 5.50 4.14 4.02
N TRP A 92 5.04 5.17 3.31
CA TRP A 92 4.49 5.02 1.96
C TRP A 92 5.53 4.46 0.98
N LEU A 93 6.77 4.95 1.03
CA LEU A 93 7.86 4.44 0.20
C LEU A 93 8.19 2.99 0.53
N VAL A 94 8.26 2.64 1.82
CA VAL A 94 8.47 1.26 2.27
C VAL A 94 7.34 0.36 1.77
N LEU A 95 6.07 0.79 1.89
CA LEU A 95 4.92 0.03 1.40
C LEU A 95 5.03 -0.24 -0.10
N ALA A 96 5.36 0.78 -0.90
CA ALA A 96 5.53 0.66 -2.35
C ALA A 96 6.61 -0.37 -2.70
N ILE A 97 7.76 -0.32 -2.04
CA ILE A 97 8.89 -1.24 -2.26
C ILE A 97 8.48 -2.67 -1.90
N VAL A 98 7.91 -2.88 -0.72
CA VAL A 98 7.51 -4.21 -0.24
C VAL A 98 6.46 -4.83 -1.16
N LEU A 99 5.46 -4.04 -1.57
CA LEU A 99 4.42 -4.50 -2.50
C LEU A 99 4.95 -4.78 -3.90
N PHE A 100 5.94 -4.02 -4.38
CA PHE A 100 6.60 -4.31 -5.67
C PHE A 100 7.24 -5.71 -5.66
N PHE A 101 7.99 -6.05 -4.61
CA PHE A 101 8.59 -7.38 -4.49
C PHE A 101 7.54 -8.48 -4.30
N GLY A 102 6.49 -8.22 -3.50
CA GLY A 102 5.36 -9.14 -3.35
C GLY A 102 4.64 -9.42 -4.67
N TYR A 103 4.41 -8.39 -5.47
CA TYR A 103 3.78 -8.51 -6.79
C TYR A 103 4.66 -9.29 -7.77
N ARG A 104 5.97 -9.00 -7.83
CA ARG A 104 6.92 -9.78 -8.68
C ARG A 104 6.89 -11.25 -8.33
N GLN A 105 6.79 -11.58 -7.04
CA GLN A 105 6.74 -12.95 -6.60
C GLN A 105 5.43 -13.65 -7.00
N LEU A 106 4.31 -12.94 -7.01
CA LEU A 106 3.05 -13.45 -7.57
C LEU A 106 3.18 -13.69 -9.07
N THR A 107 3.65 -12.71 -9.84
CA THR A 107 3.65 -12.80 -11.32
C THR A 107 4.69 -13.75 -11.87
N ASN A 108 5.89 -13.82 -11.28
CA ASN A 108 6.96 -14.68 -11.79
C ASN A 108 6.61 -16.17 -11.63
N SER A 109 6.06 -16.57 -10.48
CA SER A 109 5.69 -17.96 -10.24
C SER A 109 4.30 -18.34 -10.77
N LEU A 110 3.44 -17.36 -11.06
CA LEU A 110 2.23 -17.63 -11.86
C LEU A 110 2.61 -18.11 -13.27
N SER A 111 3.72 -17.67 -13.84
CA SER A 111 4.26 -18.18 -15.11
C SER A 111 4.69 -19.65 -15.04
N GLU A 112 5.09 -20.12 -13.85
CA GLU A 112 5.52 -21.50 -13.55
C GLU A 112 4.33 -22.48 -13.28
N LYS A 113 3.09 -22.06 -13.54
CA LYS A 113 1.82 -22.82 -13.48
C LYS A 113 1.17 -23.09 -12.10
N SER A 114 1.70 -22.61 -10.96
CA SER A 114 1.09 -22.86 -9.64
C SER A 114 0.72 -21.59 -8.86
N ALA A 115 -0.59 -21.40 -8.62
CA ALA A 115 -1.12 -20.31 -7.79
C ALA A 115 -0.72 -20.46 -6.32
N VAL A 116 -0.71 -21.70 -5.80
CA VAL A 116 -0.29 -22.02 -4.43
C VAL A 116 1.18 -21.66 -4.21
N ALA A 117 2.05 -22.02 -5.15
CA ALA A 117 3.48 -21.71 -5.05
C ALA A 117 3.72 -20.20 -5.11
N ALA A 118 3.08 -19.50 -6.05
CA ALA A 118 3.16 -18.04 -6.16
C ALA A 118 2.70 -17.34 -4.88
N ALA A 119 1.53 -17.70 -4.36
CA ALA A 119 0.98 -17.12 -3.13
C ALA A 119 1.83 -17.46 -1.89
N THR A 120 2.39 -18.66 -1.81
CA THR A 120 3.27 -19.07 -0.70
C THR A 120 4.56 -18.27 -0.68
N LYS A 121 5.20 -18.08 -1.84
CA LYS A 121 6.42 -17.26 -1.93
C LYS A 121 6.14 -15.77 -1.70
N ALA A 122 4.98 -15.26 -2.13
CA ALA A 122 4.61 -13.85 -1.98
C ALA A 122 4.18 -13.49 -0.54
N ARG A 123 3.70 -14.46 0.24
CA ARG A 123 3.18 -14.28 1.59
C ARG A 123 4.03 -13.40 2.52
N PRO A 124 5.35 -13.61 2.72
CA PRO A 124 6.13 -12.78 3.63
C PRO A 124 6.10 -11.30 3.26
N TRP A 125 6.12 -10.97 1.97
CA TRP A 125 6.02 -9.59 1.49
C TRP A 125 4.68 -8.95 1.84
N PHE A 126 3.56 -9.66 1.62
CA PHE A 126 2.22 -9.14 1.95
C PHE A 126 1.97 -9.03 3.46
N LEU A 127 2.59 -9.88 4.28
CA LEU A 127 2.58 -9.72 5.73
C LEU A 127 3.38 -8.49 6.17
N GLY A 128 4.58 -8.27 5.62
CA GLY A 128 5.35 -7.05 5.85
C GLY A 128 4.57 -5.80 5.44
N ALA A 129 3.94 -5.83 4.26
CA ALA A 129 3.09 -4.74 3.77
C ALA A 129 1.88 -4.49 4.68
N SER A 130 1.33 -5.54 5.31
CA SER A 130 0.25 -5.39 6.29
C SER A 130 0.70 -4.66 7.54
N ALA A 131 1.88 -5.01 8.07
CA ALA A 131 2.46 -4.31 9.22
C ALA A 131 2.69 -2.82 8.91
N VAL A 132 3.23 -2.52 7.73
CA VAL A 132 3.43 -1.13 7.27
C VAL A 132 2.10 -0.41 7.08
N SER A 133 1.07 -1.08 6.54
CA SER A 133 -0.27 -0.51 6.37
C SER A 133 -0.93 -0.19 7.71
N ILE A 134 -0.79 -1.06 8.71
CA ILE A 134 -1.29 -0.80 10.07
C ILE A 134 -0.55 0.39 10.69
N ALA A 135 0.78 0.45 10.55
CA ALA A 135 1.56 1.59 11.02
C ALA A 135 1.12 2.90 10.37
N LEU A 136 0.85 2.91 9.06
CA LEU A 136 0.30 4.06 8.34
C LEU A 136 -1.07 4.48 8.88
N LEU A 137 -1.96 3.53 9.15
CA LEU A 137 -3.28 3.82 9.73
C LEU A 137 -3.18 4.40 11.14
N VAL A 138 -2.24 3.90 11.97
CA VAL A 138 -1.96 4.44 13.29
C VAL A 138 -1.43 5.87 13.20
N VAL A 139 -0.43 6.11 12.33
CA VAL A 139 0.13 7.45 12.12
C VAL A 139 -0.94 8.42 11.61
N ALA A 140 -1.79 7.99 10.70
CA ALA A 140 -2.91 8.80 10.21
C ALA A 140 -3.95 9.09 11.31
N GLY A 141 -4.21 8.15 12.23
CA GLY A 141 -5.17 8.35 13.32
C GLY A 141 -4.69 9.31 14.41
N VAL A 142 -3.38 9.51 14.56
CA VAL A 142 -2.80 10.45 15.52
C VAL A 142 -2.46 11.83 14.91
N LEU A 143 -2.56 11.95 13.58
CA LEU A 143 -2.33 13.19 12.84
C LEU A 143 -3.64 13.98 12.71
#